data_AF-W9YI23-F1
#
_entry.id   AF-W9YI23-F1
#
_cell.length_a   1.000
_cell.length_b   1.000
_cell.length_c   1.000
_cell.angle_alpha   90.00
_cell.angle_beta   90.00
_cell.angle_gamma   90.00
#
_symmetry.space_group_name_H-M   'P 1'
#
loop_
_entity.id
_entity.type
_entity.pdbx_description
1 polymer ?
#
loop_
_entity_poly.entity_id
_entity_poly.type
_entity_poly.pdbx_seq_one_letter_code
_entity_poly.pdbx_strand_id
1 'polypeptide(L)'
;MPLSSWFPTFKAPREGDHDDADEVVHPPEIPAPGDPPDIETIADRVEALQRELEYACHLFEQANLQIEKDRVEIHELKGSVVTLRETNEELQSQLAREKDKIVKHRAQSQQEQVTIKKQKALTTKLQARLDKETGSLETMTRHARSLERRMVDMQLDLEYFQCTSNAQQQPINPLEAQSQDAPLPAQPFVVVLVDGDAYKWNPDLFLNSNHLAGHSESDRSEPGGLAATRIRNEVIKYITKQDGTIPITSKVITRVFCNFGYEGQLLGRKRARSKQVALKDFAVQFTEKMPLFDYFDAGRGKERADDKIRENFHLYLSTPNCHAVFVAACLDNGFARMLEQYSNHAVAYRKIILVTPGYMGLEIQRLGFKQVMWSSVFATMTMSKNMAIKYEKGLQRQRSLSVLTTGTKRAANKGKGAKGRASGGADFDVVRFLLDRVPVWDVNEAMARYTNGVGLRMPPTYGGDEATFSAGMEHTRLEEGVD
;
A
#
# COMPACT_ATOMS: atom_id res chain seq x y z
N MET A 1 31.66 48.47 21.35
CA MET A 1 31.32 49.90 21.47
C MET A 1 31.99 50.43 22.73
N PRO A 2 32.97 51.32 22.66
CA PRO A 2 33.61 51.81 23.87
C PRO A 2 32.91 53.07 24.37
N LEU A 3 32.57 53.05 25.66
CA LEU A 3 32.16 54.18 26.46
C LEU A 3 33.42 54.96 26.84
N SER A 4 33.69 56.06 26.15
CA SER A 4 34.72 57.02 26.53
C SER A 4 34.28 58.42 26.14
N SER A 5 33.48 59.05 27.00
CA SER A 5 33.15 60.46 26.85
C SER A 5 32.66 61.04 28.17
N TRP A 6 33.53 61.11 29.19
CA TRP A 6 33.37 62.02 30.34
C TRP A 6 34.77 62.44 30.82
N PHE A 7 35.40 63.31 30.04
CA PHE A 7 36.39 64.26 30.54
C PHE A 7 36.21 65.56 29.73
N PRO A 8 36.10 66.74 30.37
CA PRO A 8 36.20 67.99 29.65
C PRO A 8 37.66 68.19 29.22
N THR A 9 37.88 68.35 27.92
CA THR A 9 39.17 68.75 27.35
C THR A 9 39.48 70.17 27.80
N PHE A 10 40.44 70.34 28.70
CA PHE A 10 41.03 71.66 28.98
C PHE A 10 41.75 72.13 27.71
N LYS A 11 41.17 73.12 27.05
CA LYS A 11 41.77 73.80 25.89
C LYS A 11 42.72 74.87 26.45
N ALA A 12 44.02 74.60 26.36
CA ALA A 12 45.04 75.63 26.58
C ALA A 12 44.87 76.76 25.54
N PRO A 13 44.86 78.05 25.93
CA PRO A 13 44.93 79.14 24.98
C PRO A 13 46.30 79.16 24.31
N ARG A 14 46.29 79.23 22.98
CA ARG A 14 47.47 79.43 22.14
C ARG A 14 47.99 80.86 22.33
N GLU A 15 49.31 80.96 22.46
CA GLU A 15 50.08 82.17 22.18
C GLU A 15 49.72 82.69 20.78
N GLY A 16 49.40 83.97 20.73
CA GLY A 16 49.20 84.73 19.51
C GLY A 16 49.49 86.19 19.82
N ASP A 17 50.56 86.69 19.19
CA ASP A 17 50.96 88.09 19.08
C ASP A 17 49.76 89.02 18.86
N HIS A 18 49.69 90.11 19.63
CA HIS A 18 49.62 91.45 19.06
C HIS A 18 49.72 92.55 20.13
N ASP A 19 50.62 93.48 19.81
CA ASP A 19 50.55 94.93 20.00
C ASP A 19 50.70 95.53 21.40
N ASP A 20 51.86 96.16 21.55
CA ASP A 20 52.17 97.32 22.36
C ASP A 20 50.97 98.27 22.52
N ALA A 21 50.49 98.40 23.74
CA ALA A 21 49.81 99.60 24.20
C ALA A 21 50.19 99.83 25.67
N ASP A 22 50.95 100.89 25.89
CA ASP A 22 51.30 101.49 27.18
C ASP A 22 50.07 101.57 28.09
N GLU A 23 49.96 100.65 29.07
CA GLU A 23 49.09 100.83 30.21
C GLU A 23 49.96 101.21 31.41
N VAL A 24 50.00 102.53 31.64
CA VAL A 24 50.68 103.19 32.75
C VAL A 24 50.12 102.67 34.06
N VAL A 25 50.81 101.68 34.64
CA VAL A 25 50.56 101.23 36.01
C VAL A 25 51.12 102.29 36.95
N HIS A 26 50.24 103.16 37.43
CA HIS A 26 50.53 104.02 38.57
C HIS A 26 50.91 103.13 39.77
N PRO A 27 52.03 103.40 40.48
CA PRO A 27 52.35 102.68 41.70
C PRO A 27 51.25 102.93 42.74
N PRO A 28 50.91 101.94 43.58
CA PRO A 28 49.91 102.13 44.63
C PRO A 28 50.38 103.26 45.55
N GLU A 29 49.54 104.28 45.68
CA GLU A 29 49.69 105.33 46.68
C GLU A 29 49.93 104.68 48.05
N ILE A 30 51.10 104.95 48.61
CA ILE A 30 51.39 104.71 50.02
C ILE A 30 50.44 105.64 50.79
N PRO A 31 49.51 105.13 51.63
CA PRO A 31 48.76 106.01 52.50
C PRO A 31 49.74 106.58 53.53
N ALA A 32 49.85 107.91 53.56
CA ALA A 32 50.48 108.64 54.66
C ALA A 32 49.79 108.29 55.99
N PRO A 33 50.50 108.34 57.13
CA PRO A 33 50.02 107.83 58.41
C PRO A 33 48.95 108.78 58.98
N GLY A 34 47.69 108.48 58.66
CA GLY A 34 46.52 109.19 59.17
C GLY A 34 45.79 108.34 60.20
N ASP A 35 45.82 108.85 61.44
CA ASP A 35 44.98 108.58 62.62
C ASP A 35 44.64 107.12 63.00
N PRO A 36 44.75 106.74 64.29
CA PRO A 36 44.36 105.41 64.73
C PRO A 36 42.88 105.19 64.36
N PRO A 37 42.54 104.11 63.64
CA PRO A 37 41.17 103.92 63.17
C PRO A 37 40.21 103.82 64.36
N ASP A 38 39.04 104.43 64.21
CA ASP A 38 37.99 104.41 65.23
C ASP A 38 37.55 102.96 65.50
N ILE A 39 37.40 102.61 66.77
CA ILE A 39 37.37 101.22 67.25
C ILE A 39 36.19 100.45 66.63
N GLU A 40 35.07 101.12 66.36
CA GLU A 40 33.87 100.53 65.73
C GLU A 40 34.08 100.12 64.27
N THR A 41 34.79 100.92 63.45
CA THR A 41 35.04 100.58 62.04
C THR A 41 36.02 99.41 61.90
N ILE A 42 36.98 99.30 62.84
CA ILE A 42 37.85 98.13 62.95
C ILE A 42 37.03 96.90 63.33
N ALA A 43 36.10 97.04 64.28
CA ALA A 43 35.25 95.94 64.74
C ALA A 43 34.38 95.36 63.62
N ASP A 44 33.69 96.20 62.84
CA ASP A 44 32.87 95.77 61.70
C ASP A 44 33.69 95.04 60.62
N ARG A 45 34.91 95.54 60.36
CA ARG A 45 35.82 94.91 59.38
C ARG A 45 36.37 93.58 59.88
N VAL A 46 36.62 93.46 61.18
CA VAL A 46 36.98 92.19 61.82
C VAL A 46 35.82 91.20 61.72
N GLU A 47 34.57 91.63 61.92
CA GLU A 47 33.40 90.76 61.79
C GLU A 47 33.16 90.31 60.34
N ALA A 48 33.35 91.19 59.35
CA ALA A 48 33.27 90.83 57.94
C ALA A 48 34.34 89.80 57.53
N LEU A 49 35.59 90.02 57.96
CA LEU A 49 36.69 89.06 57.75
C LEU A 49 36.44 87.73 58.47
N GLN A 50 35.81 87.74 59.65
CA GLN A 50 35.41 86.53 60.35
C GLN A 50 34.37 85.74 59.54
N ARG A 51 33.34 86.39 58.98
CA ARG A 51 32.34 85.72 58.12
C ARG A 51 32.95 85.17 56.82
N GLU A 52 33.87 85.90 56.20
CA GLU A 52 34.62 85.42 55.02
C GLU A 52 35.49 84.21 55.35
N LEU A 53 36.17 84.24 56.51
CA LEU A 53 36.95 83.11 57.01
C LEU A 53 36.06 81.89 57.27
N GLU A 54 34.90 82.07 57.92
CA GLU A 54 33.92 81.01 58.17
C GLU A 54 33.39 80.40 56.86
N TYR A 55 33.06 81.22 55.86
CA TYR A 55 32.63 80.75 54.54
C TYR A 55 33.73 79.98 53.81
N ALA A 56 34.97 80.47 53.85
CA ALA A 56 36.12 79.76 53.28
C ALA A 56 36.35 78.42 53.99
N CYS A 57 36.26 78.37 55.32
CA CYS A 57 36.34 77.14 56.11
C CYS A 57 35.27 76.12 55.70
N HIS A 58 34.01 76.55 55.53
CA HIS A 58 32.93 75.67 55.07
C HIS A 58 33.18 75.13 53.64
N LEU A 59 33.67 75.96 52.71
CA LEU A 59 34.04 75.51 51.36
C LEU A 59 35.20 74.51 51.39
N PHE A 60 36.21 74.72 52.24
CA PHE A 60 37.29 73.75 52.42
C PHE A 60 36.77 72.42 52.97
N GLU A 61 35.83 72.46 53.92
CA GLU A 61 35.21 71.27 54.47
C GLU A 61 34.41 70.50 53.40
N GLN A 62 33.64 71.19 52.57
CA GLN A 62 32.92 70.59 51.45
C GLN A 62 33.85 69.99 50.39
N ALA A 63 34.94 70.68 50.05
CA ALA A 63 35.96 70.18 49.12
C ALA A 63 36.64 68.91 49.68
N ASN A 64 36.98 68.91 50.97
CA ASN A 64 37.55 67.74 51.64
C ASN A 64 36.59 66.54 51.63
N LEU A 65 35.29 66.76 51.88
CA LEU A 65 34.28 65.71 51.78
C LEU A 65 34.18 65.12 50.36
N GLN A 66 34.26 65.97 49.33
CA GLN A 66 34.23 65.51 47.95
C GLN A 66 35.50 64.69 47.60
N ILE A 67 36.68 65.13 48.04
CA ILE A 67 37.94 64.39 47.87
C ILE A 67 37.85 63.02 48.54
N GLU A 68 37.29 62.94 49.75
CA GLU A 68 37.13 61.66 50.46
C GLU A 68 36.15 60.73 49.72
N LYS A 69 35.05 61.27 49.17
CA LYS A 69 34.12 60.50 48.32
C LYS A 69 34.81 59.94 47.07
N ASP A 70 35.54 60.79 46.35
CA ASP A 70 36.27 60.39 45.15
C ASP A 70 37.34 59.35 45.49
N ARG A 71 37.97 59.45 46.67
CA ARG A 71 38.95 58.47 47.15
C ARG A 71 38.33 57.08 47.34
N VAL A 72 37.12 57.02 47.90
CA VAL A 72 36.37 55.76 48.07
C VAL A 72 35.99 55.18 46.71
N GLU A 73 35.45 55.99 45.81
CA GLU A 73 35.06 55.54 44.46
C GLU A 73 36.27 55.02 43.67
N ILE A 74 37.41 55.71 43.72
CA ILE A 74 38.67 55.24 43.11
C ILE A 74 39.10 53.89 43.70
N HIS A 75 38.95 53.71 45.02
CA HIS A 75 39.29 52.44 45.66
C HIS A 75 38.38 51.29 45.19
N GLU A 76 37.07 51.53 45.11
CA GLU A 76 36.10 50.55 44.60
C GLU A 76 36.34 50.20 43.13
N LEU A 77 36.57 51.21 42.28
CA LEU A 77 36.90 51.02 40.87
C LEU A 77 38.20 50.23 40.69
N LYS A 78 39.23 50.52 41.50
CA LYS A 78 40.48 49.74 41.50
C LYS A 78 40.22 48.29 41.87
N GLY A 79 39.40 48.02 42.89
CA GLY A 79 38.97 46.68 43.25
C GLY A 79 38.28 45.96 42.10
N SER A 80 37.31 46.62 41.46
CA SER A 80 36.60 46.09 40.29
C SER A 80 37.55 45.76 39.13
N VAL A 81 38.50 46.64 38.80
CA VAL A 81 39.49 46.40 37.75
C VAL A 81 40.36 45.18 38.04
N VAL A 82 40.77 44.97 39.29
CA VAL A 82 41.55 43.78 39.69
C VAL A 82 40.73 42.51 39.47
N THR A 83 39.48 42.46 39.96
CA THR A 83 38.60 41.29 39.76
C THR A 83 38.32 41.01 38.29
N LEU A 84 38.16 42.05 37.46
CA LEU A 84 37.97 41.92 36.01
C LEU A 84 39.23 41.39 35.31
N ARG A 85 40.43 41.74 35.80
CA ARG A 85 41.69 41.19 35.28
C ARG A 85 41.82 39.71 35.61
N GLU A 86 41.57 39.32 36.86
CA GLU A 86 41.62 37.92 37.30
C GLU A 86 40.63 37.04 36.52
N THR A 87 39.40 37.52 36.34
CA THR A 87 38.39 36.78 35.54
C THR A 87 38.75 36.69 34.06
N ASN A 88 39.38 37.73 33.48
CA ASN A 88 39.85 37.69 32.10
C ASN A 88 41.01 36.69 31.92
N GLU A 89 41.95 36.63 32.88
CA GLU A 89 43.03 35.64 32.87
C GLU A 89 42.51 34.19 32.96
N GLU A 90 41.50 33.94 33.81
CA GLU A 90 40.84 32.63 33.88
C GLU A 90 40.14 32.28 32.55
N LEU A 91 39.40 33.21 31.96
CA LEU A 91 38.74 33.00 30.66
C LEU A 91 39.75 32.74 29.53
N GLN A 92 40.88 33.43 29.52
CA GLN A 92 41.96 33.16 28.55
C GLN A 92 42.55 31.76 28.73
N SER A 93 42.74 31.33 29.98
CA SER A 93 43.23 29.99 30.31
C SER A 93 42.22 28.90 29.92
N GLN A 94 40.91 29.16 30.05
CA GLN A 94 39.86 28.27 29.57
C GLN A 94 39.82 28.21 28.04
N LEU A 95 39.93 29.35 27.37
CA LEU A 95 39.96 29.43 25.91
C LEU A 95 41.15 28.67 25.33
N ALA A 96 42.32 28.74 25.96
CA ALA A 96 43.50 27.96 25.56
C ALA A 96 43.24 26.44 25.68
N ARG A 97 42.69 26.00 26.82
CA ARG A 97 42.32 24.60 27.05
C ARG A 97 41.31 24.08 26.02
N GLU A 98 40.30 24.87 25.69
CA GLU A 98 39.31 24.48 24.67
C GLU A 98 39.90 24.43 23.26
N LYS A 99 40.80 25.37 22.90
CA LYS A 99 41.53 25.32 21.62
C LYS A 99 42.34 24.02 21.48
N ASP A 100 43.04 23.60 22.54
CA ASP A 100 43.80 22.35 22.54
C ASP A 100 42.91 21.11 22.37
N LYS A 101 41.75 21.09 23.04
CA LYS A 101 40.75 20.01 22.87
C LYS A 101 40.25 19.95 21.43
N ILE A 102 39.93 21.09 20.83
CA ILE A 102 39.46 21.18 19.44
C ILE A 102 40.50 20.59 18.48
N VAL A 103 41.79 20.93 18.65
CA VAL A 103 42.87 20.39 17.82
C VAL A 103 42.96 18.87 17.96
N LYS A 104 42.90 18.33 19.19
CA LYS A 104 42.92 16.89 19.45
C LYS A 104 41.75 16.16 18.80
N HIS A 105 40.52 16.66 18.98
CA HIS A 105 39.32 16.07 18.36
C HIS A 105 39.36 16.15 16.84
N ARG A 106 39.89 17.24 16.27
CA ARG A 106 40.07 17.37 14.82
C ARG A 106 41.05 16.33 14.29
N ALA A 107 42.16 16.08 14.98
CA ALA A 107 43.13 15.05 14.60
C ALA A 107 42.52 13.64 14.69
N GLN A 108 41.77 13.33 15.75
CA GLN A 108 41.04 12.06 15.90
C GLN A 108 40.03 11.85 14.76
N SER A 109 39.22 12.86 14.46
CA SER A 109 38.23 12.81 13.38
C SER A 109 38.88 12.56 12.01
N GLN A 110 40.03 13.18 11.74
CA GLN A 110 40.79 12.94 10.51
C GLN A 110 41.29 11.49 10.42
N GLN A 111 41.80 10.93 11.52
CA GLN A 111 42.27 9.55 11.57
C GLN A 111 41.14 8.54 11.36
N GLU A 112 39.97 8.80 11.96
CA GLU A 112 38.77 7.99 11.76
C GLU A 112 38.28 8.06 10.31
N GLN A 113 38.28 9.24 9.69
CA GLN A 113 37.93 9.37 8.27
C GLN A 113 38.83 8.54 7.36
N VAL A 114 40.14 8.50 7.63
CA VAL A 114 41.07 7.67 6.85
C VAL A 114 40.76 6.18 7.03
N THR A 115 40.47 5.76 8.27
CA THR A 115 40.07 4.38 8.57
C THR A 115 38.77 3.99 7.86
N ILE A 116 37.76 4.85 7.91
CA ILE A 116 36.48 4.65 7.22
C ILE A 116 36.69 4.55 5.70
N LYS A 117 37.55 5.39 5.11
CA LYS A 117 37.87 5.30 3.67
C LYS A 117 38.49 3.96 3.31
N LYS A 118 39.43 3.45 4.12
CA LYS A 118 40.03 2.12 3.94
C LYS A 118 39.00 1.00 4.06
N GLN A 119 38.13 1.05 5.07
CA GLN A 119 37.06 0.07 5.26
C GLN A 119 36.05 0.07 4.12
N LYS A 120 35.67 1.25 3.61
CA LYS A 120 34.79 1.39 2.45
C LYS A 120 35.40 0.73 1.21
N ALA A 121 36.68 0.99 0.92
CA ALA A 121 37.38 0.38 -0.21
C ALA A 121 37.43 -1.16 -0.10
N LEU A 122 37.68 -1.69 1.09
CA LEU A 122 37.64 -3.14 1.34
C LEU A 122 36.24 -3.71 1.11
N THR A 123 35.22 -3.03 1.63
CA THR A 123 33.82 -3.46 1.48
C THR A 123 33.41 -3.48 0.01
N THR A 124 33.76 -2.46 -0.77
CA THR A 124 33.52 -2.44 -2.22
C THR A 124 34.22 -3.60 -2.94
N LYS A 125 35.45 -3.93 -2.55
CA LYS A 125 36.18 -5.07 -3.12
C LYS A 125 35.52 -6.41 -2.78
N LEU A 126 35.04 -6.58 -1.55
CA LEU A 126 34.30 -7.77 -1.14
C LEU A 126 32.96 -7.88 -1.86
N GLN A 127 32.23 -6.77 -2.02
CA GLN A 127 30.99 -6.74 -2.77
C GLN A 127 31.20 -7.17 -4.23
N ALA A 128 32.22 -6.61 -4.91
CA ALA A 128 32.52 -6.99 -6.28
C ALA A 128 32.89 -8.48 -6.43
N ARG A 129 33.55 -9.06 -5.43
CA ARG A 129 33.84 -10.50 -5.42
C ARG A 129 32.57 -11.32 -5.23
N LEU A 130 31.70 -10.91 -4.30
CA LEU A 130 30.42 -11.56 -4.07
C LEU A 130 29.56 -11.53 -5.33
N ASP A 131 29.45 -10.37 -6.00
CA ASP A 131 28.68 -10.22 -7.24
C ASP A 131 29.21 -11.10 -8.39
N LYS A 132 30.54 -11.30 -8.44
CA LYS A 132 31.17 -12.22 -9.40
C LYS A 132 30.83 -13.68 -9.09
N GLU A 133 30.90 -14.08 -7.82
CA GLU A 133 30.58 -15.44 -7.39
C GLU A 133 29.08 -15.76 -7.56
N THR A 134 28.18 -14.82 -7.25
CA THR A 134 26.74 -14.97 -7.48
C THR A 134 26.41 -15.05 -8.96
N GLY A 135 27.02 -14.21 -9.80
CA GLY A 135 26.88 -14.30 -11.26
C GLY A 135 27.31 -15.65 -11.82
N SER A 136 28.44 -16.21 -11.34
CA SER A 136 28.90 -17.55 -11.72
C SER A 136 27.94 -18.66 -11.25
N LEU A 137 27.36 -18.52 -10.06
CA LEU A 137 26.40 -19.50 -9.54
C LEU A 137 25.10 -19.48 -10.35
N GLU A 138 24.64 -18.31 -10.77
CA GLU A 138 23.47 -18.19 -11.64
C GLU A 138 23.68 -18.83 -13.00
N THR A 139 24.86 -18.65 -13.63
CA THR A 139 25.15 -19.28 -14.93
C THR A 139 25.18 -20.81 -14.80
N MET A 140 25.81 -21.34 -13.75
CA MET A 140 25.79 -22.78 -13.45
C MET A 140 24.36 -23.29 -13.21
N THR A 141 23.54 -22.54 -12.47
CA THR A 141 22.14 -22.91 -12.20
C THR A 141 21.30 -22.90 -13.48
N ARG A 142 21.50 -21.93 -14.38
CA ARG A 142 20.84 -21.90 -15.69
C ARG A 142 21.25 -23.10 -16.55
N HIS A 143 22.54 -23.45 -16.54
CA HIS A 143 23.04 -24.62 -17.26
C HIS A 143 22.44 -25.92 -16.70
N ALA A 144 22.38 -26.07 -15.38
CA ALA A 144 21.75 -27.22 -14.72
C ALA A 144 20.26 -27.35 -15.11
N ARG A 145 19.49 -26.25 -15.06
CA ARG A 145 18.08 -26.25 -15.48
C ARG A 145 17.91 -26.59 -16.97
N SER A 146 18.83 -26.15 -17.82
CA SER A 146 18.82 -26.49 -19.25
C SER A 146 19.10 -27.98 -19.49
N LEU A 147 20.04 -28.56 -18.74
CA LEU A 147 20.28 -30.00 -18.74
C LEU A 147 19.05 -30.77 -18.25
N GLU A 148 18.44 -30.36 -17.14
CA GLU A 148 17.22 -30.97 -16.61
C GLU A 148 16.09 -30.98 -17.65
N ARG A 149 15.86 -29.86 -18.35
CA ARG A 149 14.87 -29.80 -19.44
C ARG A 149 15.18 -30.80 -20.54
N ARG A 150 16.42 -30.85 -21.02
CA ARG A 150 16.83 -31.81 -22.05
C ARG A 150 16.66 -33.26 -21.58
N MET A 151 16.94 -33.56 -20.31
CA MET A 151 16.71 -34.88 -19.76
C MET A 151 15.22 -35.23 -19.75
N VAL A 152 14.35 -34.30 -19.35
CA VAL A 152 12.88 -34.49 -19.37
C VAL A 152 12.38 -34.67 -20.81
N ASP A 153 12.83 -33.85 -21.75
CA ASP A 153 12.45 -33.95 -23.17
C ASP A 153 12.88 -35.31 -23.75
N MET A 154 14.12 -35.73 -23.52
CA MET A 154 14.60 -37.05 -23.94
C MET A 154 13.83 -38.19 -23.29
N GLN A 155 13.42 -38.05 -22.03
CA GLN A 155 12.61 -39.06 -21.34
C GLN A 155 11.20 -39.16 -21.96
N LEU A 156 10.58 -38.03 -22.31
CA LEU A 156 9.31 -37.99 -23.02
C LEU A 156 9.42 -38.61 -24.42
N ASP A 157 10.50 -38.33 -25.15
CA ASP A 157 10.76 -38.94 -26.46
C ASP A 157 10.90 -40.46 -26.33
N LEU A 158 11.65 -40.96 -25.34
CA LEU A 158 11.78 -42.39 -25.07
C LEU A 158 10.43 -43.04 -24.74
N GLU A 159 9.62 -42.42 -23.88
CA GLU A 159 8.27 -42.91 -23.56
C GLU A 159 7.37 -42.92 -24.81
N TYR A 160 7.46 -41.89 -25.65
CA TYR A 160 6.76 -41.82 -26.93
C TYR A 160 7.19 -42.95 -27.88
N PHE A 161 8.50 -43.19 -28.03
CA PHE A 161 9.02 -44.30 -28.83
C PHE A 161 8.61 -45.68 -28.30
N GLN A 162 8.55 -45.85 -26.97
CA GLN A 162 8.05 -47.08 -26.35
C GLN A 162 6.55 -47.27 -26.61
N CYS A 163 5.74 -46.21 -26.47
CA CYS A 163 4.30 -46.28 -26.72
C CYS A 163 3.99 -46.59 -28.19
N THR A 164 4.69 -45.95 -29.12
CA THR A 164 4.55 -46.21 -30.57
C THR A 164 5.02 -47.60 -30.96
N SER A 165 6.14 -48.07 -30.42
CA SER A 165 6.63 -49.44 -30.65
C SER A 165 5.68 -50.50 -30.09
N ASN A 166 5.16 -50.29 -28.88
CA ASN A 166 4.17 -51.18 -28.26
C ASN A 166 2.84 -51.15 -29.02
N ALA A 167 2.42 -49.99 -29.54
CA ALA A 167 1.23 -49.87 -30.39
C ALA A 167 1.41 -50.54 -31.76
N GLN A 168 2.61 -50.52 -32.34
CA GLN A 168 2.95 -51.26 -33.56
C GLN A 168 3.05 -52.78 -33.34
N GLN A 169 3.33 -53.23 -32.11
CA GLN A 169 3.36 -54.65 -31.74
C GLN A 169 1.99 -55.22 -31.34
N GLN A 170 0.97 -54.37 -31.13
CA GLN A 170 -0.39 -54.85 -31.00
C GLN A 170 -0.89 -55.32 -32.38
N PRO A 171 -1.42 -56.54 -32.51
CA PRO A 171 -2.01 -56.99 -33.77
C PRO A 171 -3.24 -56.14 -34.05
N ILE A 172 -3.11 -55.18 -34.96
CA ILE A 172 -4.24 -54.50 -35.57
C ILE A 172 -4.97 -55.57 -36.39
N ASN A 173 -6.19 -55.93 -35.98
CA ASN A 173 -7.06 -56.75 -36.80
C ASN A 173 -7.20 -56.07 -38.18
N PRO A 174 -6.85 -56.72 -39.30
CA PRO A 174 -6.73 -56.06 -40.61
C PRO A 174 -8.03 -55.55 -41.23
N LEU A 175 -9.17 -55.63 -40.54
CA LEU A 175 -10.49 -55.36 -41.09
C LEU A 175 -10.98 -53.92 -40.90
N GLU A 176 -10.29 -53.08 -40.11
CA GLU A 176 -10.77 -51.70 -39.80
C GLU A 176 -9.92 -50.58 -40.42
N ALA A 177 -8.83 -50.89 -41.13
CA ALA A 177 -7.86 -49.90 -41.60
C ALA A 177 -8.12 -49.32 -43.02
N GLN A 178 -9.35 -49.44 -43.55
CA GLN A 178 -9.70 -48.95 -44.91
C GLN A 178 -10.95 -48.06 -44.94
N SER A 179 -11.09 -47.15 -43.99
CA SER A 179 -12.04 -46.03 -44.12
C SER A 179 -11.29 -44.71 -44.07
N GLN A 180 -11.16 -44.04 -45.23
CA GLN A 180 -10.62 -42.67 -45.35
C GLN A 180 -11.50 -41.62 -44.62
N ASP A 181 -12.67 -42.03 -44.11
CA ASP A 181 -13.59 -41.23 -43.30
C ASP A 181 -13.40 -41.42 -41.78
N ALA A 182 -12.34 -42.08 -41.32
CA ALA A 182 -12.08 -42.21 -39.89
C ALA A 182 -11.83 -40.82 -39.27
N PRO A 183 -12.66 -40.37 -38.29
CA PRO A 183 -12.45 -39.09 -37.63
C PRO A 183 -11.05 -39.06 -37.02
N LEU A 184 -10.31 -37.96 -37.23
CA LEU A 184 -9.02 -37.75 -36.57
C LEU A 184 -9.17 -38.03 -35.07
N PRO A 185 -8.20 -38.71 -34.44
CA PRO A 185 -8.28 -39.05 -33.03
C PRO A 185 -8.51 -37.79 -32.21
N ALA A 186 -9.54 -37.83 -31.37
CA ALA A 186 -9.94 -36.73 -30.52
C ALA A 186 -8.79 -36.27 -29.61
N GLN A 187 -8.33 -35.02 -29.81
CA GLN A 187 -7.25 -34.44 -29.02
C GLN A 187 -7.76 -34.12 -27.60
N PRO A 188 -7.20 -34.72 -26.53
CA PRO A 188 -7.54 -34.33 -25.16
C PRO A 188 -7.03 -32.92 -24.88
N PHE A 189 -7.77 -32.17 -24.07
CA PHE A 189 -7.36 -30.86 -23.60
C PHE A 189 -7.96 -30.52 -22.23
N VAL A 190 -7.40 -29.49 -21.61
CA VAL A 190 -7.93 -28.83 -20.41
C VAL A 190 -8.06 -27.34 -20.68
N VAL A 191 -8.99 -26.69 -19.99
CA VAL A 191 -9.22 -25.25 -20.16
C VAL A 191 -9.05 -24.51 -18.84
N VAL A 192 -8.51 -23.30 -18.91
CA VAL A 192 -8.42 -22.34 -17.83
C VAL A 192 -9.23 -21.11 -18.21
N LEU A 193 -10.25 -20.79 -17.42
CA LEU A 193 -11.09 -19.61 -17.58
C LEU A 193 -10.81 -18.64 -16.42
N VAL A 194 -10.39 -17.43 -16.75
CA VAL A 194 -9.98 -16.42 -15.76
C VAL A 194 -10.84 -15.17 -15.89
N ASP A 195 -11.40 -14.76 -14.76
CA ASP A 195 -11.95 -13.42 -14.56
C ASP A 195 -10.80 -12.45 -14.26
N GLY A 196 -10.35 -11.76 -15.30
CA GLY A 196 -9.26 -10.80 -15.23
C GLY A 196 -9.63 -9.48 -14.54
N ASP A 197 -10.93 -9.21 -14.30
CA ASP A 197 -11.36 -8.03 -13.57
C ASP A 197 -11.24 -8.27 -12.05
N ALA A 198 -11.49 -9.50 -11.60
CA ALA A 198 -11.38 -9.88 -10.18
C ALA A 198 -9.98 -10.37 -9.78
N TYR A 199 -9.26 -11.09 -10.66
CA TYR A 199 -7.98 -11.71 -10.31
C TYR A 199 -6.80 -10.80 -10.58
N LYS A 200 -6.00 -10.55 -9.54
CA LYS A 200 -4.76 -9.77 -9.65
C LYS A 200 -3.58 -10.69 -9.96
N TRP A 201 -2.75 -10.30 -10.92
CA TRP A 201 -1.49 -10.96 -11.23
C TRP A 201 -0.49 -10.86 -10.08
N ASN A 202 0.34 -11.89 -9.88
CA ASN A 202 1.40 -11.87 -8.87
C ASN A 202 2.39 -10.71 -9.13
N PRO A 203 2.69 -9.84 -8.15
CA PRO A 203 3.62 -8.72 -8.32
C PRO A 203 5.02 -9.13 -8.81
N ASP A 204 5.49 -10.32 -8.48
CA ASP A 204 6.80 -10.86 -8.90
C ASP A 204 6.90 -11.01 -10.42
N LEU A 205 5.77 -11.07 -11.14
CA LEU A 205 5.75 -11.06 -12.59
C LEU A 205 6.34 -9.75 -13.17
N PHE A 206 6.16 -8.64 -12.45
CA PHE A 206 6.58 -7.30 -12.86
C PHE A 206 7.92 -6.87 -12.25
N LEU A 207 8.43 -7.61 -11.27
CA LEU A 207 9.74 -7.35 -10.66
C LEU A 207 10.86 -7.86 -11.56
N ASN A 208 10.68 -9.03 -12.18
CA ASN A 208 11.67 -9.62 -13.10
C ASN A 208 11.79 -8.87 -14.44
N SER A 209 10.85 -7.96 -14.74
CA SER A 209 10.89 -7.09 -15.92
C SER A 209 11.61 -5.76 -15.68
N ASN A 210 11.98 -5.43 -14.43
CA ASN A 210 12.59 -4.15 -14.09
C ASN A 210 14.12 -4.25 -13.99
N HIS A 211 14.78 -3.76 -15.05
CA HIS A 211 16.05 -3.01 -15.00
C HIS A 211 17.20 -3.59 -14.14
N LEU A 212 17.90 -4.58 -14.68
CA LEU A 212 19.36 -4.60 -14.57
C LEU A 212 19.94 -4.08 -15.88
N ALA A 213 20.53 -2.88 -15.84
CA ALA A 213 21.24 -2.30 -16.96
C ALA A 213 22.42 -3.21 -17.33
N GLY A 214 22.29 -3.99 -18.39
CA GLY A 214 23.34 -4.91 -18.86
C GLY A 214 22.85 -6.19 -19.52
N HIS A 215 21.57 -6.56 -19.42
CA HIS A 215 21.04 -7.73 -20.14
C HIS A 215 20.57 -7.36 -21.54
N SER A 216 21.07 -8.11 -22.55
CA SER A 216 20.66 -8.01 -23.94
C SER A 216 19.15 -8.05 -24.09
N GLU A 217 18.64 -7.32 -25.08
CA GLU A 217 17.22 -7.12 -25.38
C GLU A 217 16.42 -8.42 -25.56
N SER A 218 17.10 -9.54 -25.81
CA SER A 218 16.55 -10.88 -26.04
C SER A 218 16.15 -11.68 -24.80
N ASP A 219 16.51 -11.26 -23.58
CA ASP A 219 16.16 -11.99 -22.33
C ASP A 219 15.23 -11.18 -21.40
N ARG A 220 14.56 -10.15 -21.95
CA ARG A 220 13.49 -9.45 -21.25
C ARG A 220 12.30 -10.40 -21.09
N SER A 221 12.18 -11.03 -19.92
CA SER A 221 10.97 -11.78 -19.58
C SER A 221 9.82 -10.80 -19.40
N GLU A 222 9.05 -10.65 -20.46
CA GLU A 222 7.84 -9.86 -20.53
C GLU A 222 6.78 -10.40 -19.55
N PRO A 223 6.19 -9.54 -18.69
CA PRO A 223 5.33 -10.00 -17.60
C PRO A 223 4.12 -10.79 -18.08
N GLY A 224 3.52 -10.43 -19.24
CA GLY A 224 2.41 -11.19 -19.83
C GLY A 224 2.80 -12.59 -20.25
N GLY A 225 3.92 -12.73 -20.97
CA GLY A 225 4.44 -14.04 -21.39
C GLY A 225 4.92 -14.90 -20.20
N LEU A 226 5.44 -14.28 -19.14
CA LEU A 226 5.79 -14.99 -17.91
C LEU A 226 4.53 -15.53 -17.21
N ALA A 227 3.44 -14.75 -17.17
CA ALA A 227 2.17 -15.20 -16.60
C ALA A 227 1.59 -16.41 -17.35
N ALA A 228 1.57 -16.38 -18.69
CA ALA A 228 1.16 -17.51 -19.52
C ALA A 228 1.99 -18.77 -19.23
N THR A 229 3.31 -18.61 -19.11
CA THR A 229 4.24 -19.70 -18.78
C THR A 229 3.94 -20.29 -17.39
N ARG A 230 3.69 -19.45 -16.38
CA ARG A 230 3.37 -19.92 -15.02
C ARG A 230 2.03 -20.66 -14.97
N ILE A 231 0.99 -20.19 -15.69
CA ILE A 231 -0.29 -20.91 -15.80
C ILE A 231 -0.07 -22.30 -16.40
N ARG A 232 0.63 -22.40 -17.54
CA ARG A 232 0.91 -23.69 -18.18
C ARG A 232 1.62 -24.64 -17.21
N ASN A 233 2.61 -24.16 -16.47
CA ASN A 233 3.37 -24.98 -15.53
C ASN A 233 2.51 -25.49 -14.37
N GLU A 234 1.64 -24.65 -13.79
CA GLU A 234 0.73 -25.09 -12.73
C GLU A 234 -0.31 -26.10 -13.23
N VAL A 235 -0.80 -25.94 -14.46
CA VAL A 235 -1.71 -26.90 -15.10
C VAL A 235 -1.01 -28.25 -15.34
N ILE A 236 0.19 -28.25 -15.95
CA ILE A 236 0.97 -29.49 -16.18
C ILE A 236 1.25 -30.19 -14.85
N LYS A 237 1.71 -29.44 -13.84
CA LYS A 237 1.94 -29.96 -12.49
C LYS A 237 0.69 -30.57 -11.88
N TYR A 238 -0.50 -30.03 -12.17
CA TYR A 238 -1.76 -30.65 -11.75
C TYR A 238 -2.01 -31.95 -12.50
N ILE A 239 -1.88 -31.98 -13.83
CA ILE A 239 -2.09 -33.15 -14.69
C ILE A 239 -1.21 -34.33 -14.25
N THR A 240 0.09 -34.10 -14.04
CA THR A 240 1.04 -35.13 -13.61
C THR A 240 0.67 -35.76 -12.26
N LYS A 241 -0.07 -35.03 -11.40
CA LYS A 241 -0.53 -35.53 -10.09
C LYS A 241 -1.85 -36.30 -10.14
N GLN A 242 -2.53 -36.37 -11.29
CA GLN A 242 -3.82 -37.04 -11.40
C GLN A 242 -3.73 -38.54 -11.78
N ASP A 243 -2.54 -39.14 -11.70
CA ASP A 243 -2.29 -40.58 -11.92
C ASP A 243 -3.03 -41.17 -13.13
N GLY A 244 -2.97 -40.47 -14.28
CA GLY A 244 -3.58 -40.91 -15.54
C GLY A 244 -5.06 -40.55 -15.74
N THR A 245 -5.73 -39.92 -14.77
CA THR A 245 -7.13 -39.46 -14.95
C THR A 245 -7.26 -38.38 -16.02
N ILE A 246 -6.21 -37.55 -16.17
CA ILE A 246 -6.10 -36.57 -17.26
C ILE A 246 -4.92 -37.00 -18.14
N PRO A 247 -5.10 -37.20 -19.45
CA PRO A 247 -4.01 -37.58 -20.34
C PRO A 247 -2.87 -36.55 -20.32
N ILE A 248 -1.62 -37.01 -20.22
CA ILE A 248 -0.43 -36.14 -20.22
C ILE A 248 -0.31 -35.37 -21.56
N THR A 249 -0.83 -35.95 -22.64
CA THR A 249 -0.92 -35.33 -23.98
C THR A 249 -1.98 -34.22 -24.10
N SER A 250 -2.66 -33.86 -23.00
CA SER A 250 -3.70 -32.83 -23.01
C SER A 250 -3.13 -31.46 -23.36
N LYS A 251 -3.71 -30.80 -24.38
CA LYS A 251 -3.41 -29.39 -24.67
C LYS A 251 -3.98 -28.48 -23.58
N VAL A 252 -3.33 -27.36 -23.32
CA VAL A 252 -3.78 -26.36 -22.34
C VAL A 252 -4.35 -25.16 -23.11
N ILE A 253 -5.63 -24.89 -22.93
CA ILE A 253 -6.29 -23.69 -23.43
C ILE A 253 -6.46 -22.73 -22.25
N THR A 254 -6.08 -21.47 -22.42
CA THR A 254 -6.28 -20.45 -21.38
C THR A 254 -6.98 -19.24 -21.97
N ARG A 255 -8.06 -18.81 -21.33
CA ARG A 255 -8.81 -17.62 -21.72
C ARG A 255 -8.97 -16.70 -20.53
N VAL A 256 -8.41 -15.51 -20.64
CA VAL A 256 -8.58 -14.44 -19.66
C VAL A 256 -9.59 -13.45 -20.24
N PHE A 257 -10.64 -13.15 -19.49
CA PHE A 257 -11.64 -12.16 -19.87
C PHE A 257 -11.51 -10.95 -18.94
N CYS A 258 -11.30 -9.77 -19.51
CA CYS A 258 -11.10 -8.54 -18.75
C CYS A 258 -11.72 -7.37 -19.52
N ASN A 259 -12.33 -6.42 -18.83
CA ASN A 259 -12.86 -5.22 -19.45
C ASN A 259 -11.77 -4.14 -19.60
N PHE A 260 -11.30 -3.89 -20.82
CA PHE A 260 -10.23 -2.90 -21.02
C PHE A 260 -10.73 -1.46 -20.83
N GLY A 261 -12.05 -1.23 -20.90
CA GLY A 261 -12.68 0.07 -20.69
C GLY A 261 -12.66 0.56 -19.24
N TYR A 262 -12.35 -0.31 -18.27
CA TYR A 262 -12.24 0.04 -16.85
C TYR A 262 -10.85 0.56 -16.44
N GLU A 263 -10.03 1.04 -17.39
CA GLU A 263 -8.71 1.65 -17.16
C GLU A 263 -8.68 2.69 -16.00
N GLY A 264 -9.82 3.25 -15.60
CA GLY A 264 -9.95 4.13 -14.42
C GLY A 264 -9.85 3.47 -13.03
N GLN A 265 -10.03 2.15 -12.86
CA GLN A 265 -10.04 1.49 -11.53
C GLN A 265 -8.75 0.75 -11.16
N LEU A 266 -8.01 0.24 -12.14
CA LEU A 266 -6.65 -0.31 -11.92
C LEU A 266 -5.60 0.81 -11.75
N LEU A 267 -5.92 2.04 -12.17
CA LEU A 267 -5.07 3.23 -12.07
C LEU A 267 -5.55 4.19 -10.98
N GLY A 268 -5.82 3.68 -9.77
CA GLY A 268 -6.08 4.52 -8.61
C GLY A 268 -4.93 5.48 -8.32
N ARG A 269 -5.05 6.75 -8.76
CA ARG A 269 -4.51 8.05 -8.24
C ARG A 269 -3.11 8.12 -7.58
N LYS A 270 -2.27 7.11 -7.67
CA LYS A 270 -0.90 7.10 -7.14
C LYS A 270 0.07 6.59 -8.20
N ARG A 271 0.32 7.40 -9.22
CA ARG A 271 1.39 7.09 -10.19
C ARG A 271 2.16 8.31 -10.64
N ALA A 272 2.73 8.99 -9.66
CA ALA A 272 4.09 9.45 -9.80
C ALA A 272 5.01 8.26 -9.45
N ARG A 273 5.88 7.84 -10.39
CA ARG A 273 7.11 7.03 -10.17
C ARG A 273 7.15 5.50 -10.42
N SER A 274 6.33 4.91 -11.30
CA SER A 274 6.74 3.60 -11.89
C SER A 274 6.18 3.34 -13.30
N LYS A 275 7.07 2.90 -14.21
CA LYS A 275 6.79 2.35 -15.54
C LYS A 275 6.13 0.95 -15.39
N GLN A 276 4.92 0.89 -14.89
CA GLN A 276 4.05 -0.31 -14.96
C GLN A 276 3.62 -0.47 -16.43
N VAL A 277 3.78 -1.69 -16.96
CA VAL A 277 3.36 -2.15 -18.29
C VAL A 277 1.87 -1.86 -18.48
N ALA A 278 1.47 -1.35 -19.66
CA ALA A 278 0.07 -1.10 -19.96
C ALA A 278 -0.69 -2.44 -20.07
N LEU A 279 -1.98 -2.46 -19.70
CA LEU A 279 -2.80 -3.67 -19.78
C LEU A 279 -2.80 -4.27 -21.20
N LYS A 280 -2.81 -3.41 -22.21
CA LYS A 280 -2.74 -3.80 -23.63
C LYS A 280 -1.44 -4.54 -23.95
N ASP A 281 -0.30 -4.00 -23.53
CA ASP A 281 1.00 -4.64 -23.75
C ASP A 281 1.06 -5.99 -23.03
N PHE A 282 0.56 -6.06 -21.79
CA PHE A 282 0.48 -7.33 -21.06
C PHE A 282 -0.38 -8.37 -21.79
N ALA A 283 -1.53 -7.96 -22.32
CA ALA A 283 -2.44 -8.83 -23.06
C ALA A 283 -1.81 -9.36 -24.37
N VAL A 284 -1.07 -8.51 -25.10
CA VAL A 284 -0.32 -8.90 -26.30
C VAL A 284 0.74 -9.93 -25.93
N GLN A 285 1.60 -9.62 -24.96
CA GLN A 285 2.67 -10.52 -24.49
C GLN A 285 2.14 -11.87 -24.00
N PHE A 286 0.99 -11.86 -23.32
CA PHE A 286 0.32 -13.08 -22.86
C PHE A 286 -0.14 -13.95 -24.04
N THR A 287 -0.79 -13.31 -25.02
CA THR A 287 -1.39 -13.99 -26.17
C THR A 287 -0.33 -14.53 -27.13
N GLU A 288 0.71 -13.75 -27.41
CA GLU A 288 1.81 -14.15 -28.31
C GLU A 288 2.66 -15.28 -27.73
N LYS A 289 2.65 -15.48 -26.40
CA LYS A 289 3.52 -16.47 -25.76
C LYS A 289 3.17 -17.90 -26.15
N MET A 290 1.88 -18.23 -26.32
CA MET A 290 1.40 -19.59 -26.60
C MET A 290 0.14 -19.56 -27.47
N PRO A 291 0.05 -20.38 -28.53
CA PRO A 291 -1.07 -20.31 -29.50
C PRO A 291 -2.49 -20.56 -28.97
N LEU A 292 -2.64 -21.14 -27.76
CA LEU A 292 -3.94 -21.44 -27.15
C LEU A 292 -4.20 -20.58 -25.90
N PHE A 293 -3.46 -19.49 -25.74
CA PHE A 293 -3.56 -18.57 -24.64
C PHE A 293 -4.08 -17.25 -25.19
N ASP A 294 -5.26 -16.85 -24.72
CA ASP A 294 -5.95 -15.68 -25.22
C ASP A 294 -6.26 -14.72 -24.07
N TYR A 295 -6.01 -13.43 -24.29
CA TYR A 295 -6.42 -12.35 -23.40
C TYR A 295 -7.49 -11.49 -24.10
N PHE A 296 -8.76 -11.74 -23.76
CA PHE A 296 -9.90 -11.10 -24.41
C PHE A 296 -10.34 -9.83 -23.69
N ASP A 297 -10.53 -8.76 -24.47
CA ASP A 297 -11.37 -7.64 -24.04
C ASP A 297 -12.83 -8.10 -24.00
N ALA A 298 -13.44 -8.05 -22.82
CA ALA A 298 -14.85 -8.37 -22.62
C ALA A 298 -15.78 -7.31 -23.24
N GLY A 299 -15.26 -6.12 -23.55
CA GLY A 299 -16.02 -5.00 -24.09
C GLY A 299 -16.74 -4.19 -23.01
N ARG A 300 -17.46 -3.14 -23.43
CA ARG A 300 -18.10 -2.19 -22.51
C ARG A 300 -19.32 -2.81 -21.81
N GLY A 301 -19.39 -2.64 -20.49
CA GLY A 301 -20.52 -3.06 -19.67
C GLY A 301 -20.10 -3.84 -18.42
N LYS A 302 -20.87 -3.67 -17.34
CA LYS A 302 -20.79 -4.53 -16.15
C LYS A 302 -21.32 -5.91 -16.56
N GLU A 303 -20.69 -7.00 -16.10
CA GLU A 303 -21.10 -8.40 -16.36
C GLU A 303 -20.73 -9.01 -17.73
N ARG A 304 -20.10 -8.26 -18.65
CA ARG A 304 -19.69 -8.80 -19.97
C ARG A 304 -18.65 -9.92 -19.88
N ALA A 305 -17.72 -9.82 -18.94
CA ALA A 305 -16.74 -10.89 -18.70
C ALA A 305 -17.43 -12.15 -18.18
N ASP A 306 -18.40 -11.98 -17.27
CA ASP A 306 -19.14 -13.08 -16.65
C ASP A 306 -19.95 -13.87 -17.66
N ASP A 307 -20.65 -13.19 -18.58
CA ASP A 307 -21.40 -13.85 -19.67
C ASP A 307 -20.47 -14.73 -20.52
N LYS A 308 -19.30 -14.20 -20.90
CA LYS A 308 -18.31 -14.94 -21.69
C LYS A 308 -17.78 -16.14 -20.91
N ILE A 309 -17.48 -15.99 -19.62
CA ILE A 309 -17.00 -17.08 -18.77
C ILE A 309 -18.08 -18.16 -18.64
N ARG A 310 -19.34 -17.79 -18.41
CA ARG A 310 -20.47 -18.73 -18.29
C ARG A 310 -20.65 -19.58 -19.54
N GLU A 311 -20.71 -18.96 -20.71
CA GLU A 311 -20.88 -19.69 -21.97
C GLU A 311 -19.68 -20.59 -22.30
N ASN A 312 -18.45 -20.09 -22.10
CA ASN A 312 -17.25 -20.90 -22.30
C ASN A 312 -17.21 -22.09 -21.33
N PHE A 313 -17.59 -21.88 -20.07
CA PHE A 313 -17.65 -22.93 -19.07
C PHE A 313 -18.60 -24.04 -19.50
N HIS A 314 -19.82 -23.70 -19.93
CA HIS A 314 -20.81 -24.66 -20.38
C HIS A 314 -20.37 -25.45 -21.62
N LEU A 315 -19.78 -24.76 -22.61
CA LEU A 315 -19.24 -25.37 -23.81
C LEU A 315 -18.15 -26.41 -23.47
N TYR A 316 -17.16 -26.02 -22.67
CA TYR A 316 -16.05 -26.92 -22.36
C TYR A 316 -16.43 -28.04 -21.41
N LEU A 317 -17.29 -27.79 -20.44
CA LEU A 317 -17.74 -28.81 -19.50
C LEU A 317 -18.51 -29.93 -20.21
N SER A 318 -19.33 -29.58 -21.21
CA SER A 318 -20.09 -30.53 -22.03
C SER A 318 -19.25 -31.21 -23.11
N THR A 319 -18.07 -30.68 -23.45
CA THR A 319 -17.18 -31.27 -24.45
C THR A 319 -16.52 -32.55 -23.93
N PRO A 320 -16.67 -33.71 -24.61
CA PRO A 320 -16.11 -34.98 -24.13
C PRO A 320 -14.59 -34.96 -23.95
N ASN A 321 -13.88 -34.31 -24.88
CA ASN A 321 -12.42 -34.25 -24.91
C ASN A 321 -11.81 -33.28 -23.89
N CYS A 322 -12.65 -32.47 -23.23
CA CYS A 322 -12.22 -31.60 -22.15
C CYS A 322 -12.19 -32.39 -20.85
N HIS A 323 -11.00 -32.60 -20.30
CA HIS A 323 -10.82 -33.45 -19.11
C HIS A 323 -10.88 -32.65 -17.81
N ALA A 324 -10.61 -31.34 -17.86
CA ALA A 324 -10.70 -30.46 -16.71
C ALA A 324 -10.97 -29.00 -17.12
N VAL A 325 -11.76 -28.32 -16.30
CA VAL A 325 -12.09 -26.90 -16.42
C VAL A 325 -11.63 -26.19 -15.15
N PHE A 326 -10.54 -25.43 -15.25
CA PHE A 326 -10.03 -24.57 -14.19
C PHE A 326 -10.77 -23.24 -14.22
N VAL A 327 -11.46 -22.89 -13.13
CA VAL A 327 -12.26 -21.68 -13.01
C VAL A 327 -11.60 -20.73 -12.01
N ALA A 328 -10.95 -19.69 -12.53
CA ALA A 328 -10.41 -18.57 -11.76
C ALA A 328 -11.42 -17.40 -11.79
N ALA A 329 -12.61 -17.65 -11.24
CA ALA A 329 -13.70 -16.69 -11.08
C ALA A 329 -14.38 -16.83 -9.71
N CYS A 330 -13.61 -17.29 -8.71
CA CYS A 330 -14.14 -17.74 -7.42
C CYS A 330 -14.42 -16.59 -6.44
N LEU A 331 -14.16 -15.34 -6.82
CA LEU A 331 -14.31 -14.17 -5.95
C LEU A 331 -15.72 -13.55 -6.03
N ASP A 332 -16.43 -13.79 -7.13
CA ASP A 332 -17.79 -13.31 -7.34
C ASP A 332 -18.81 -14.43 -7.09
N ASN A 333 -19.74 -14.20 -6.16
CA ASN A 333 -20.84 -15.14 -5.91
C ASN A 333 -21.81 -15.25 -7.09
N GLY A 334 -21.77 -14.34 -8.07
CA GLY A 334 -22.54 -14.43 -9.31
C GLY A 334 -22.33 -15.75 -10.07
N PHE A 335 -21.16 -16.39 -9.91
CA PHE A 335 -20.87 -17.70 -10.50
C PHE A 335 -21.42 -18.89 -9.69
N ALA A 336 -21.90 -18.69 -8.45
CA ALA A 336 -22.36 -19.78 -7.59
C ALA A 336 -23.53 -20.55 -8.20
N ARG A 337 -24.53 -19.85 -8.75
CA ARG A 337 -25.69 -20.50 -9.39
C ARG A 337 -25.29 -21.34 -10.61
N MET A 338 -24.31 -20.86 -11.39
CA MET A 338 -23.76 -21.59 -12.53
C MET A 338 -22.98 -22.84 -12.09
N LEU A 339 -22.32 -22.83 -10.94
CA LEU A 339 -21.62 -24.01 -10.43
C LEU A 339 -22.57 -24.98 -9.70
N GLU A 340 -23.58 -24.47 -9.00
CA GLU A 340 -24.50 -25.24 -8.16
C GLU A 340 -25.25 -26.32 -8.94
N GLN A 341 -25.64 -26.04 -10.19
CA GLN A 341 -26.31 -27.01 -11.06
C GLN A 341 -25.49 -28.29 -11.33
N TYR A 342 -24.17 -28.25 -11.13
CA TYR A 342 -23.26 -29.39 -11.34
C TYR A 342 -22.83 -30.07 -10.03
N SER A 343 -23.29 -29.60 -8.87
CA SER A 343 -22.95 -30.17 -7.55
C SER A 343 -23.34 -31.65 -7.42
N ASN A 344 -24.45 -32.06 -8.03
CA ASN A 344 -24.97 -33.43 -8.00
C ASN A 344 -24.58 -34.27 -9.23
N HIS A 345 -23.84 -33.70 -10.18
CA HIS A 345 -23.47 -34.38 -11.43
C HIS A 345 -22.06 -34.97 -11.34
N ALA A 346 -21.95 -36.28 -11.09
CA ALA A 346 -20.67 -36.95 -10.78
C ALA A 346 -19.52 -36.68 -11.78
N VAL A 347 -19.80 -36.70 -13.09
CA VAL A 347 -18.77 -36.44 -14.12
C VAL A 347 -18.33 -34.98 -14.14
N ALA A 348 -19.28 -34.04 -14.29
CA ALA A 348 -19.02 -32.61 -14.27
C ALA A 348 -18.30 -32.17 -12.98
N TYR A 349 -18.75 -32.66 -11.82
CA TYR A 349 -18.18 -32.36 -10.52
C TYR A 349 -16.68 -32.70 -10.44
N ARG A 350 -16.25 -33.80 -11.08
CA ARG A 350 -14.83 -34.20 -11.12
C ARG A 350 -14.00 -33.36 -12.09
N LYS A 351 -14.60 -32.85 -13.17
CA LYS A 351 -13.95 -32.01 -14.18
C LYS A 351 -13.72 -30.57 -13.68
N ILE A 352 -14.58 -30.06 -12.81
CA ILE A 352 -14.53 -28.66 -12.33
C ILE A 352 -13.46 -28.51 -11.25
N ILE A 353 -12.54 -27.56 -11.46
CA ILE A 353 -11.47 -27.22 -10.51
C ILE A 353 -11.48 -25.71 -10.29
N LEU A 354 -11.60 -25.29 -9.04
CA LEU A 354 -11.62 -23.89 -8.65
C LEU A 354 -10.19 -23.39 -8.38
N VAL A 355 -9.82 -22.26 -9.00
CA VAL A 355 -8.52 -21.62 -8.75
C VAL A 355 -8.73 -20.48 -7.77
N THR A 356 -8.31 -20.65 -6.52
CA THR A 356 -8.47 -19.63 -5.47
C THR A 356 -7.20 -18.77 -5.33
N PRO A 357 -7.32 -17.43 -5.19
CA PRO A 357 -6.20 -16.57 -4.82
C PRO A 357 -5.95 -16.55 -3.30
N GLY A 358 -6.56 -17.44 -2.51
CA GLY A 358 -6.40 -17.52 -1.05
C GLY A 358 -7.74 -17.53 -0.30
N TYR A 359 -8.76 -16.91 -0.87
CA TYR A 359 -10.15 -17.06 -0.45
C TYR A 359 -11.09 -17.14 -1.66
N MET A 360 -12.36 -17.41 -1.41
CA MET A 360 -13.41 -17.50 -2.43
C MET A 360 -14.75 -17.07 -1.84
N GLY A 361 -15.74 -16.77 -2.70
CA GLY A 361 -17.10 -16.45 -2.30
C GLY A 361 -17.72 -17.57 -1.45
N LEU A 362 -18.44 -17.19 -0.39
CA LEU A 362 -19.04 -18.15 0.56
C LEU A 362 -20.00 -19.13 -0.13
N GLU A 363 -20.75 -18.66 -1.13
CA GLU A 363 -21.72 -19.49 -1.83
C GLU A 363 -21.02 -20.54 -2.70
N ILE A 364 -19.95 -20.14 -3.39
CA ILE A 364 -19.13 -21.07 -4.18
C ILE A 364 -18.44 -22.09 -3.25
N GLN A 365 -17.92 -21.64 -2.11
CA GLN A 365 -17.22 -22.51 -1.17
C GLN A 365 -18.12 -23.65 -0.64
N ARG A 366 -19.41 -23.36 -0.46
CA ARG A 366 -20.39 -24.34 0.02
C ARG A 366 -20.56 -25.54 -0.92
N LEU A 367 -20.27 -25.37 -2.21
CA LEU A 367 -20.43 -26.40 -3.22
C LEU A 367 -19.33 -27.47 -3.17
N GLY A 368 -18.21 -27.19 -2.49
CA GLY A 368 -17.18 -28.18 -2.16
C GLY A 368 -16.35 -28.70 -3.34
N PHE A 369 -16.36 -28.03 -4.49
CA PHE A 369 -15.54 -28.43 -5.65
C PHE A 369 -14.03 -28.47 -5.31
N LYS A 370 -13.28 -29.27 -6.09
CA LYS A 370 -11.81 -29.31 -5.97
C LYS A 370 -11.22 -27.92 -6.13
N GLN A 371 -10.23 -27.59 -5.32
CA GLN A 371 -9.60 -26.27 -5.32
C GLN A 371 -8.08 -26.37 -5.42
N VAL A 372 -7.48 -25.42 -6.14
CA VAL A 372 -6.03 -25.22 -6.28
C VAL A 372 -5.69 -23.75 -6.04
N MET A 373 -4.48 -23.48 -5.57
CA MET A 373 -3.95 -22.13 -5.40
C MET A 373 -2.69 -21.97 -6.24
N TRP A 374 -2.71 -21.01 -7.17
CA TRP A 374 -1.59 -20.70 -8.04
C TRP A 374 -0.92 -19.41 -7.59
N SER A 375 -0.26 -19.46 -6.42
CA SER A 375 0.43 -18.29 -5.84
C SER A 375 1.57 -17.79 -6.72
N SER A 376 2.11 -18.62 -7.61
CA SER A 376 3.08 -18.22 -8.63
C SER A 376 2.45 -17.37 -9.73
N VAL A 377 1.15 -17.51 -10.01
CA VAL A 377 0.42 -16.81 -11.10
C VAL A 377 -0.32 -15.59 -10.57
N PHE A 378 -1.14 -15.79 -9.55
CA PHE A 378 -2.03 -14.76 -9.00
C PHE A 378 -1.52 -14.27 -7.65
N ALA A 379 -1.74 -12.98 -7.37
CA ALA A 379 -1.44 -12.42 -6.07
C ALA A 379 -2.29 -13.11 -5.01
N THR A 380 -1.66 -13.50 -3.91
CA THR A 380 -2.38 -14.05 -2.77
C THR A 380 -3.20 -12.95 -2.11
N MET A 381 -4.51 -13.11 -2.08
CA MET A 381 -5.44 -12.14 -1.52
C MET A 381 -5.77 -12.52 -0.08
N THR A 382 -5.52 -11.58 0.84
CA THR A 382 -5.93 -11.70 2.23
C THR A 382 -7.24 -10.96 2.45
N MET A 383 -8.20 -11.59 3.12
CA MET A 383 -9.43 -10.91 3.51
C MET A 383 -9.15 -9.76 4.50
N SER A 384 -9.86 -8.64 4.35
CA SER A 384 -9.91 -7.61 5.41
C SER A 384 -10.43 -8.23 6.71
N LYS A 385 -9.96 -7.77 7.87
CA LYS A 385 -10.36 -8.29 9.20
C LYS A 385 -11.88 -8.41 9.36
N ASN A 386 -12.64 -7.41 8.89
CA ASN A 386 -14.10 -7.40 8.98
C ASN A 386 -14.76 -8.43 8.04
N MET A 387 -14.20 -8.63 6.85
CA MET A 387 -14.65 -9.67 5.91
C MET A 387 -14.30 -11.06 6.43
N ALA A 388 -13.11 -11.25 7.00
CA ALA A 388 -12.68 -12.51 7.59
C ALA A 388 -13.61 -12.95 8.73
N ILE A 389 -14.00 -12.02 9.62
CA ILE A 389 -14.95 -12.31 10.70
C ILE A 389 -16.33 -12.72 10.14
N LYS A 390 -16.84 -12.01 9.12
CA LYS A 390 -18.12 -12.38 8.48
C LYS A 390 -18.04 -13.73 7.78
N TYR A 391 -16.91 -13.98 7.10
CA TYR A 391 -16.62 -15.23 6.41
C TYR A 391 -16.55 -16.41 7.38
N GLU A 392 -15.83 -16.25 8.48
CA GLU A 392 -15.70 -17.26 9.54
C GLU A 392 -17.03 -17.53 10.24
N LYS A 393 -17.81 -16.49 10.56
CA LYS A 393 -19.19 -16.65 11.07
C LYS A 393 -20.08 -17.40 10.07
N GLY A 394 -19.93 -17.15 8.78
CA GLY A 394 -20.62 -17.87 7.71
C GLY A 394 -20.26 -19.36 7.68
N LEU A 395 -18.96 -19.69 7.77
CA LEU A 395 -18.47 -21.06 7.86
C LEU A 395 -18.94 -21.77 9.14
N GLN A 396 -18.88 -21.09 10.28
CA GLN A 396 -19.31 -21.65 11.56
C GLN A 396 -20.79 -22.03 11.54
N ARG A 397 -21.65 -21.15 11.00
CA ARG A 397 -23.08 -21.45 10.79
C ARG A 397 -23.30 -22.70 9.94
N GLN A 398 -22.50 -22.89 8.90
CA GLN A 398 -22.56 -24.07 8.05
C GLN A 398 -22.13 -25.34 8.80
N ARG A 399 -21.02 -25.29 9.55
CA ARG A 399 -20.55 -26.43 10.37
C ARG A 399 -21.58 -26.82 11.43
N SER A 400 -22.26 -25.86 12.06
CA SER A 400 -23.33 -26.17 13.01
C SER A 400 -24.52 -26.86 12.33
N LEU A 401 -24.92 -26.44 11.13
CA LEU A 401 -26.03 -27.04 10.39
C LEU A 401 -25.70 -28.45 9.87
N SER A 402 -24.46 -28.72 9.48
CA SER A 402 -24.03 -30.07 9.05
C SER A 402 -23.95 -31.07 10.21
N VAL A 403 -23.64 -30.61 11.43
CA VAL A 403 -23.65 -31.43 12.65
C VAL A 403 -25.09 -31.81 13.05
N LEU A 404 -26.05 -30.91 12.91
CA LEU A 404 -27.47 -31.17 13.17
C LEU A 404 -28.07 -32.20 12.20
N THR A 405 -27.67 -32.18 10.92
CA THR A 405 -28.17 -33.12 9.88
C THR A 405 -27.49 -34.50 9.91
N THR A 406 -26.28 -34.61 10.49
CA THR A 406 -25.59 -35.90 10.69
C THR A 406 -25.99 -36.59 11.99
N GLY A 407 -26.47 -35.85 13.00
CA GLY A 407 -27.03 -36.40 14.24
C GLY A 407 -28.29 -37.27 14.04
N THR A 408 -29.14 -36.94 13.07
CA THR A 408 -30.36 -37.71 12.75
C THR A 408 -30.09 -39.02 12.00
N LYS A 409 -28.98 -39.11 11.24
CA LYS A 409 -28.60 -40.36 10.54
C LYS A 409 -27.91 -41.38 11.44
N ARG A 410 -27.35 -40.95 12.58
CA ARG A 410 -26.66 -41.85 13.53
C ARG A 410 -27.60 -42.57 14.50
N ALA A 411 -28.84 -42.10 14.66
CA ALA A 411 -29.87 -42.77 15.46
C ALA A 411 -30.55 -43.95 14.74
N ALA A 412 -30.44 -44.04 13.39
CA ALA A 412 -31.11 -45.05 12.59
C ALA A 412 -30.30 -46.36 12.36
N ASN A 413 -29.07 -46.47 12.90
CA ASN A 413 -28.19 -47.61 12.59
C ASN A 413 -27.61 -48.35 13.81
N LYS A 414 -28.33 -48.35 14.93
CA LYS A 414 -28.05 -49.24 16.09
C LYS A 414 -29.30 -50.06 16.40
N GLY A 415 -29.40 -51.24 15.79
CA GLY A 415 -30.50 -52.17 16.07
C GLY A 415 -30.64 -53.33 15.09
N LYS A 416 -29.62 -54.17 14.94
CA LYS A 416 -29.81 -55.55 14.43
C LYS A 416 -29.12 -56.53 15.36
N GLY A 417 -29.91 -57.15 16.23
CA GLY A 417 -29.51 -58.25 17.09
C GLY A 417 -30.70 -58.77 17.90
N ALA A 418 -31.06 -60.04 17.64
CA ALA A 418 -31.91 -60.94 18.43
C ALA A 418 -33.43 -60.99 18.17
N LYS A 419 -33.89 -62.25 18.07
CA LYS A 419 -35.23 -62.79 17.87
C LYS A 419 -36.20 -62.45 19.01
N GLY A 420 -37.48 -62.31 18.69
CA GLY A 420 -38.59 -62.39 19.66
C GLY A 420 -39.93 -61.99 19.04
N ARG A 421 -40.93 -62.86 19.17
CA ARG A 421 -42.24 -62.84 18.53
C ARG A 421 -43.28 -62.29 19.52
N ALA A 422 -44.02 -61.23 19.18
CA ALA A 422 -45.43 -60.98 19.57
C ALA A 422 -45.92 -59.56 19.19
N SER A 423 -47.01 -59.53 18.43
CA SER A 423 -48.15 -58.58 18.39
C SER A 423 -48.00 -57.12 18.85
N GLY A 424 -48.40 -56.20 17.97
CA GLY A 424 -48.83 -54.85 18.33
C GLY A 424 -48.47 -53.80 17.27
N GLY A 425 -49.20 -53.78 16.16
CA GLY A 425 -49.00 -52.79 15.10
C GLY A 425 -49.43 -51.40 15.54
N ALA A 426 -48.49 -50.45 15.47
CA ALA A 426 -48.76 -49.03 15.33
C ALA A 426 -47.82 -48.51 14.24
N ASP A 427 -48.31 -48.54 13.01
CA ASP A 427 -47.64 -47.94 11.86
C ASP A 427 -47.60 -46.42 12.09
N PHE A 428 -46.40 -45.85 12.24
CA PHE A 428 -46.24 -44.42 12.41
C PHE A 428 -46.36 -43.76 11.02
N ASP A 429 -47.58 -43.36 10.68
CA ASP A 429 -47.89 -42.74 9.40
C ASP A 429 -47.28 -41.32 9.32
N VAL A 430 -46.14 -41.24 8.63
CA VAL A 430 -45.40 -39.99 8.36
C VAL A 430 -46.28 -38.98 7.63
N VAL A 431 -47.26 -39.44 6.84
CA VAL A 431 -48.20 -38.56 6.12
C VAL A 431 -49.11 -37.84 7.11
N ARG A 432 -49.59 -38.54 8.14
CA ARG A 432 -50.45 -37.98 9.19
C ARG A 432 -49.71 -37.03 10.12
N PHE A 433 -48.44 -37.31 10.44
CA PHE A 433 -47.59 -36.41 11.23
C PHE A 433 -47.26 -35.10 10.49
N LEU A 434 -47.10 -35.16 9.16
CA LEU A 434 -46.88 -33.97 8.35
C LEU A 434 -48.16 -33.16 8.16
N LEU A 435 -49.32 -33.81 7.99
CA LEU A 435 -50.62 -33.15 7.87
C LEU A 435 -51.04 -32.42 9.16
N ASP A 436 -50.76 -32.98 10.34
CA ASP A 436 -51.03 -32.33 11.65
C ASP A 436 -50.18 -31.07 11.90
N ARG A 437 -49.14 -30.85 11.08
CA ARG A 437 -48.21 -29.71 11.18
C ARG A 437 -48.40 -28.67 10.06
N VAL A 438 -49.32 -28.90 9.12
CA VAL A 438 -49.76 -27.89 8.15
C VAL A 438 -50.87 -27.06 8.80
N PRO A 439 -50.74 -25.72 8.88
CA PRO A 439 -51.81 -24.88 9.39
C PRO A 439 -53.07 -25.06 8.53
N VAL A 440 -54.20 -25.45 9.15
CA VAL A 440 -55.50 -25.50 8.47
C VAL A 440 -55.90 -24.06 8.15
N TRP A 441 -55.77 -23.66 6.88
CA TRP A 441 -56.31 -22.40 6.39
C TRP A 441 -57.82 -22.53 6.23
N ASP A 442 -58.58 -21.89 7.12
CA ASP A 442 -60.02 -21.73 6.93
C ASP A 442 -60.28 -20.61 5.91
N VAL A 443 -60.70 -21.02 4.72
CA VAL A 443 -61.05 -20.11 3.61
C VAL A 443 -62.23 -19.20 3.99
N ASN A 444 -63.11 -19.61 4.90
CA ASN A 444 -64.24 -18.80 5.35
C ASN A 444 -63.80 -17.70 6.34
N GLU A 445 -62.79 -17.96 7.18
CA GLU A 445 -62.22 -16.94 8.07
C GLU A 445 -61.38 -15.90 7.28
N ALA A 446 -60.74 -16.31 6.19
CA ALA A 446 -60.04 -15.41 5.28
C ALA A 446 -61.00 -14.54 4.44
N MET A 447 -62.16 -15.07 4.03
CA MET A 447 -63.20 -14.32 3.30
C MET A 447 -63.98 -13.35 4.19
N ALA A 448 -64.15 -13.64 5.49
CA ALA A 448 -64.80 -12.72 6.44
C ALA A 448 -63.95 -11.47 6.75
N ARG A 449 -62.63 -11.52 6.54
CA ARG A 449 -61.71 -10.37 6.72
C ARG A 449 -61.56 -9.49 5.47
N TYR A 450 -62.15 -9.88 4.33
CA TYR A 450 -62.04 -9.16 3.05
C TYR A 450 -63.30 -8.36 2.67
N THR A 451 -64.35 -8.39 3.49
CA THR A 451 -65.62 -7.68 3.20
C THR A 451 -65.65 -6.21 3.61
N ASN A 452 -64.58 -5.67 4.20
CA ASN A 452 -64.45 -4.24 4.47
C ASN A 452 -63.38 -3.58 3.60
N GLY A 453 -63.79 -3.22 2.39
CA GLY A 453 -63.24 -2.11 1.61
C GLY A 453 -61.94 -2.39 0.86
N VAL A 454 -62.03 -2.55 -0.46
CA VAL A 454 -61.61 -1.56 -1.48
C VAL A 454 -62.19 -2.06 -2.81
N GLY A 455 -63.27 -1.44 -3.27
CA GLY A 455 -63.91 -1.77 -4.55
C GLY A 455 -63.10 -1.22 -5.73
N LEU A 456 -62.49 -2.10 -6.52
CA LEU A 456 -62.00 -1.78 -7.86
C LEU A 456 -63.13 -2.05 -8.85
N ARG A 457 -63.76 -0.96 -9.30
CA ARG A 457 -64.79 -0.92 -10.35
C ARG A 457 -64.09 -1.17 -11.70
N MET A 458 -64.40 -2.30 -12.35
CA MET A 458 -64.13 -2.51 -13.78
C MET A 458 -65.38 -2.09 -14.58
N PRO A 459 -65.28 -1.21 -15.59
CA PRO A 459 -66.37 -0.99 -16.52
C PRO A 459 -66.31 -1.94 -17.74
N PRO A 460 -67.45 -2.18 -18.41
CA PRO A 460 -67.64 -3.29 -19.33
C PRO A 460 -67.29 -2.94 -20.78
N THR A 461 -67.09 -4.00 -21.57
CA THR A 461 -66.89 -4.03 -23.02
C THR A 461 -68.17 -3.75 -23.82
N TYR A 462 -68.08 -2.88 -24.82
CA TYR A 462 -68.82 -2.77 -26.10
C TYR A 462 -67.96 -1.82 -26.95
N GLY A 463 -67.65 -1.95 -28.24
CA GLY A 463 -68.29 -2.59 -29.37
C GLY A 463 -68.40 -1.52 -30.49
N GLY A 464 -67.68 -1.70 -31.59
CA GLY A 464 -68.02 -1.11 -32.90
C GLY A 464 -67.52 0.31 -33.26
N ASP A 465 -66.92 0.36 -34.45
CA ASP A 465 -67.02 1.40 -35.50
C ASP A 465 -65.92 2.46 -35.72
N GLU A 466 -65.66 2.56 -37.03
CA GLU A 466 -64.73 3.39 -37.79
C GLU A 466 -64.96 4.89 -37.60
N ALA A 467 -63.88 5.69 -37.70
CA ALA A 467 -63.77 6.77 -38.68
C ALA A 467 -62.47 7.58 -38.51
N THR A 468 -61.82 7.81 -39.64
CA THR A 468 -60.78 8.80 -39.91
C THR A 468 -61.26 10.24 -39.67
N PHE A 469 -60.43 11.12 -39.08
CA PHE A 469 -60.17 12.47 -39.60
C PHE A 469 -58.99 13.17 -38.90
N SER A 470 -58.35 14.07 -39.65
CA SER A 470 -57.12 14.81 -39.35
C SER A 470 -57.32 16.15 -38.64
N ALA A 471 -56.19 16.67 -38.14
CA ALA A 471 -55.79 18.08 -38.00
C ALA A 471 -56.28 18.88 -36.77
N GLY A 472 -55.37 19.66 -36.18
CA GLY A 472 -55.73 20.74 -35.26
C GLY A 472 -54.70 21.07 -34.18
N MET A 473 -53.68 21.82 -34.58
CA MET A 473 -52.68 22.59 -33.83
C MET A 473 -53.25 23.50 -32.71
N GLU A 474 -52.57 23.61 -31.56
CA GLU A 474 -52.33 24.85 -30.76
C GLU A 474 -51.51 24.50 -29.48
N HIS A 475 -50.23 24.88 -29.41
CA HIS A 475 -49.69 26.08 -28.75
C HIS A 475 -49.82 26.12 -27.21
N THR A 476 -48.70 25.94 -26.51
CA THR A 476 -48.36 26.70 -25.29
C THR A 476 -46.84 26.76 -25.13
N ARG A 477 -46.37 27.87 -24.58
CA ARG A 477 -45.08 28.55 -24.80
C ARG A 477 -44.41 28.77 -23.43
N LEU A 478 -43.06 28.78 -23.42
CA LEU A 478 -42.15 29.39 -22.42
C LEU A 478 -42.06 28.66 -21.05
N GLU A 479 -40.91 28.55 -20.38
CA GLU A 479 -39.81 29.52 -20.19
C GLU A 479 -38.40 28.91 -20.15
N GLU A 480 -37.44 29.76 -20.48
CA GLU A 480 -35.99 29.65 -20.31
C GLU A 480 -35.57 29.85 -18.84
N GLY A 481 -34.42 29.30 -18.48
CA GLY A 481 -33.71 29.61 -17.23
C GLY A 481 -32.29 29.11 -17.30
N VAL A 482 -31.39 29.98 -17.76
CA VAL A 482 -29.93 29.84 -17.72
C VAL A 482 -29.42 30.31 -16.36
N ASP A 483 -28.55 29.51 -15.75
CA ASP A 483 -27.24 29.93 -15.21
C ASP A 483 -26.33 28.70 -15.04
#